data_AF-G9MW38-F1
#
_entry.id   AF-G9MW38-F1
#
_cell.length_a   1.000
_cell.length_b   1.000
_cell.length_c   1.000
_cell.angle_alpha   90.00
_cell.angle_beta   90.00
_cell.angle_gamma   90.00
#
_symmetry.space_group_name_H-M   'P 1'
#
loop_
_entity.id
_entity.type
_entity.pdbx_description
1 polymer ?
#
loop_
_entity_poly.entity_id
_entity_poly.type
_entity_poly.pdbx_seq_one_letter_code
_entity_poly.pdbx_strand_id
1 'polypeptide(L)'
;MKSLVLITATMMPILGFVGAEINVAVDSNCAPSGAHLQTGTLNCQCQPNHSVSCNGFQLCGVGKTNAALSLSGTYTATVQCTNPGGNVVEAHSNPTTSSKSGSAASTKNGCMVVSPLAISQPSDADFEAQATCPNGKWSKSVESNTVALSGFTYTFTFAGFPSTCPYITITGC
;
A
#
# COMPACT_ATOMS: atom_id res chain seq x y z
N MET A 1 43.54 -28.24 44.18
CA MET A 1 42.11 -28.03 43.91
C MET A 1 41.98 -26.89 42.90
N LYS A 2 41.61 -27.18 41.65
CA LYS A 2 41.37 -26.17 40.62
C LYS A 2 40.20 -26.66 39.77
N SER A 3 39.01 -26.17 40.10
CA SER A 3 37.78 -26.50 39.39
C SER A 3 37.72 -25.70 38.09
N LEU A 4 37.72 -26.39 36.94
CA LEU A 4 37.36 -25.78 35.66
C LEU A 4 35.84 -25.71 35.57
N VAL A 5 35.31 -24.50 35.42
CA VAL A 5 33.90 -24.23 35.14
C VAL A 5 33.75 -24.11 33.62
N LEU A 6 32.98 -25.02 33.02
CA LEU A 6 32.64 -25.03 31.60
C LEU A 6 31.36 -24.19 31.41
N ILE A 7 31.44 -23.06 30.73
CA ILE A 7 30.28 -22.22 30.39
C ILE A 7 29.79 -22.63 29.00
N THR A 8 28.71 -23.40 28.95
CA THR A 8 27.99 -23.70 27.72
C THR A 8 27.11 -22.50 27.34
N ALA A 9 27.51 -21.77 26.31
CA ALA A 9 26.71 -20.70 25.71
C ALA A 9 25.63 -21.32 24.79
N THR A 10 24.38 -21.29 25.24
CA THR A 10 23.21 -21.61 24.41
C THR A 10 22.94 -20.46 23.45
N MET A 11 23.17 -20.67 22.15
CA MET A 11 22.72 -19.75 21.10
C MET A 11 21.20 -19.74 21.04
N MET A 12 20.60 -18.58 21.31
CA MET A 12 19.17 -18.35 21.22
C MET A 12 18.83 -17.93 19.78
N PRO A 13 17.93 -18.62 19.07
CA PRO A 13 17.50 -18.20 17.74
C PRO A 13 16.67 -16.92 17.85
N ILE A 14 17.16 -15.84 17.25
CA ILE A 14 16.40 -14.59 17.11
C ILE A 14 15.32 -14.85 16.05
N LEU A 15 14.07 -14.97 16.48
CA LEU A 15 12.91 -14.90 15.60
C LEU A 15 12.90 -13.50 14.96
N GLY A 16 13.27 -13.41 13.69
CA GLY A 16 13.14 -12.19 12.90
C GLY A 16 11.67 -11.88 12.70
N PHE A 17 11.21 -10.75 13.23
CA PHE A 17 9.94 -10.15 12.84
C PHE A 17 10.11 -9.66 11.40
N VAL A 18 9.40 -10.27 10.45
CA VAL A 18 9.18 -9.67 9.12
C VAL A 18 8.28 -8.46 9.32
N GLY A 19 8.90 -7.29 9.47
CA GLY A 19 8.18 -6.02 9.41
C GLY A 19 7.76 -5.74 7.98
N ALA A 20 6.65 -5.02 7.81
CA ALA A 20 6.23 -4.45 6.53
C ALA A 20 7.38 -3.64 5.92
N GLU A 21 7.98 -4.12 4.83
CA GLU A 21 9.09 -3.42 4.16
C GLU A 21 8.53 -2.37 3.20
N ILE A 22 8.81 -1.10 3.49
CA ILE A 22 8.54 0.00 2.56
C ILE A 22 9.73 0.14 1.61
N ASN A 23 9.46 0.02 0.31
CA ASN A 23 10.41 0.17 -0.76
C ASN A 23 10.15 1.47 -1.52
N VAL A 24 11.15 2.33 -1.61
CA VAL A 24 11.08 3.61 -2.34
C VAL A 24 12.06 3.56 -3.50
N ALA A 25 11.55 3.69 -4.72
CA ALA A 25 12.34 3.81 -5.94
C ALA A 25 12.16 5.19 -6.56
N VAL A 26 13.27 5.82 -6.96
CA VAL A 26 13.30 7.10 -7.67
C VAL A 26 14.07 6.90 -8.98
N ASP A 27 13.43 7.17 -10.12
CA ASP A 27 14.05 7.07 -11.44
C ASP A 27 14.19 8.46 -12.06
N SER A 28 15.40 9.02 -11.99
CA SER A 28 15.71 10.33 -12.55
C SER A 28 15.53 10.43 -14.07
N ASN A 29 15.48 9.31 -14.80
CA ASN A 29 15.20 9.31 -16.25
C ASN A 29 13.73 9.59 -16.55
N CYS A 30 12.84 9.39 -15.56
CA CYS A 30 11.41 9.62 -15.66
C CYS A 30 10.99 11.02 -15.18
N ALA A 31 11.91 12.00 -15.23
CA ALA A 31 11.66 13.36 -14.76
C ALA A 31 12.30 14.43 -15.65
N PRO A 32 11.81 15.69 -15.59
CA PRO A 32 12.52 16.83 -16.14
C PRO A 32 13.93 16.93 -15.56
N SER A 33 14.89 17.36 -16.39
CA SER A 33 16.27 17.55 -15.96
C SER A 33 16.36 18.54 -14.80
N GLY A 34 16.97 18.10 -13.69
CA GLY A 34 17.15 18.90 -12.48
C GLY A 34 16.07 18.71 -11.41
N ALA A 35 15.07 17.85 -11.63
CA ALA A 35 14.10 17.49 -10.61
C ALA A 35 14.78 16.87 -9.39
N HIS A 36 14.54 17.43 -8.20
CA HIS A 36 15.07 16.92 -6.93
C HIS A 36 14.10 17.20 -5.77
N LEU A 37 14.21 16.39 -4.72
CA LEU A 37 13.47 16.60 -3.48
C LEU A 37 14.00 17.85 -2.77
N GLN A 38 13.11 18.82 -2.52
CA GLN A 38 13.43 20.05 -1.83
C GLN A 38 13.13 19.96 -0.32
N THR A 39 11.94 19.47 0.04
CA THR A 39 11.51 19.28 1.44
C THR A 39 10.58 18.07 1.58
N GLY A 40 10.44 17.59 2.81
CA GLY A 40 9.62 16.42 3.14
C GLY A 40 10.39 15.12 3.02
N THR A 41 9.66 14.01 2.97
CA THR A 41 10.24 12.68 2.84
C THR A 41 9.34 11.83 1.97
N LEU A 42 9.94 11.11 1.01
CA LEU A 42 9.24 10.14 0.19
C LEU A 42 8.97 8.90 1.04
N ASN A 43 7.80 8.85 1.67
CA ASN A 43 7.43 7.74 2.54
C ASN A 43 5.92 7.50 2.55
N CYS A 44 5.55 6.24 2.74
CA CYS A 44 4.20 5.80 3.04
C CYS A 44 4.20 4.90 4.28
N GLN A 45 3.06 4.82 4.96
CA GLN A 45 2.88 4.01 6.15
C GLN A 45 1.64 3.15 6.02
N CYS A 46 1.79 1.85 6.28
CA CYS A 46 0.67 0.94 6.49
C CYS A 46 0.22 1.05 7.95
N GLN A 47 -1.05 1.32 8.17
CA GLN A 47 -1.64 1.52 9.49
C GLN A 47 -2.23 0.20 10.03
N PRO A 48 -2.37 0.03 11.35
CA PRO A 48 -2.99 -1.15 11.94
C PRO A 48 -4.44 -1.41 11.49
N ASN A 49 -5.15 -0.38 11.01
CA ASN A 49 -6.50 -0.49 10.44
C ASN A 49 -6.50 -0.75 8.92
N HIS A 50 -5.39 -1.26 8.38
CA HIS A 50 -5.20 -1.56 6.96
C HIS A 50 -5.30 -0.35 6.01
N SER A 51 -5.31 0.88 6.54
CA SER A 51 -5.19 2.08 5.71
C SER A 51 -3.73 2.34 5.32
N VAL A 52 -3.53 3.05 4.21
CA VAL A 52 -2.20 3.50 3.76
C VAL A 52 -2.20 5.01 3.66
N SER A 53 -1.16 5.65 4.21
CA SER A 53 -0.96 7.10 4.14
C SER A 53 0.44 7.42 3.62
N CYS A 54 0.51 8.21 2.55
CA CYS A 54 1.74 8.71 1.96
C CYS A 54 1.91 10.20 2.26
N ASN A 55 3.11 10.57 2.70
CA ASN A 55 3.42 11.94 3.11
C ASN A 55 3.42 12.92 1.94
N GLY A 56 3.11 14.17 2.24
CA GLY A 56 3.37 15.28 1.32
C GLY A 56 4.85 15.62 1.26
N PHE A 57 5.28 16.19 0.15
CA PHE A 57 6.66 16.62 -0.08
C PHE A 57 6.71 17.75 -1.11
N GLN A 58 7.89 18.35 -1.29
CA GLN A 58 8.11 19.36 -2.32
C GLN A 58 9.23 18.93 -3.25
N LEU A 59 9.00 19.05 -4.55
CA LEU A 59 10.03 18.92 -5.59
C LEU A 59 10.37 20.28 -6.17
N CYS A 60 11.62 20.49 -6.53
CA CYS A 60 12.08 21.65 -7.30
C CYS A 60 12.90 21.21 -8.52
N GLY A 61 13.16 22.14 -9.44
CA GLY A 61 13.81 21.83 -10.71
C GLY A 61 12.89 21.14 -11.73
N VAL A 62 11.57 21.22 -11.54
CA VAL A 62 10.58 20.57 -12.43
C VAL A 62 10.14 21.46 -13.60
N GLY A 63 10.68 22.67 -13.71
CA GLY A 63 10.31 23.62 -14.76
C GLY A 63 8.82 23.95 -14.74
N LYS A 64 8.11 23.83 -15.88
CA LYS A 64 6.65 24.03 -15.96
C LYS A 64 5.86 22.72 -15.91
N THR A 65 6.51 21.61 -15.57
CA THR A 65 5.93 20.27 -15.70
C THR A 65 5.08 19.94 -14.47
N ASN A 66 3.80 19.62 -14.71
CA ASN A 66 2.88 19.12 -13.68
C ASN A 66 3.09 17.62 -13.45
N ALA A 67 2.41 17.04 -12.46
CA ALA A 67 2.47 15.61 -12.20
C ALA A 67 1.11 15.04 -11.80
N ALA A 68 0.96 13.74 -12.05
CA ALA A 68 -0.15 12.91 -11.60
C ALA A 68 0.33 11.94 -10.51
N LEU A 69 -0.56 11.64 -9.58
CA LEU A 69 -0.35 10.73 -8.47
C LEU A 69 -1.39 9.62 -8.51
N SER A 70 -0.96 8.42 -8.13
CA SER A 70 -1.87 7.30 -7.90
C SER A 70 -1.41 6.50 -6.69
N LEU A 71 -2.32 6.22 -5.77
CA LEU A 71 -2.14 5.28 -4.67
C LEU A 71 -3.20 4.21 -4.80
N SER A 72 -2.79 2.94 -4.85
CA SER A 72 -3.68 1.79 -4.94
C SER A 72 -3.23 0.72 -3.94
N GLY A 73 -4.18 0.17 -3.19
CA GLY A 73 -3.98 -0.94 -2.26
C GLY A 73 -4.84 -2.14 -2.65
N THR A 74 -4.28 -3.33 -2.52
CA THR A 74 -4.95 -4.60 -2.74
C THR A 74 -5.23 -5.27 -1.41
N TYR A 75 -6.48 -5.70 -1.22
CA TYR A 75 -7.00 -6.23 0.02
C TYR A 75 -7.61 -7.61 -0.19
N THR A 76 -7.47 -8.46 0.81
CA THR A 76 -8.12 -9.78 0.87
C THR A 76 -8.99 -9.86 2.11
N ALA A 77 -10.08 -10.62 2.02
CA ALA A 77 -10.92 -10.97 3.16
C ALA A 77 -11.57 -12.33 2.91
N THR A 78 -11.82 -13.08 3.99
CA THR A 78 -12.62 -14.29 3.93
C THR A 78 -14.08 -13.91 3.96
N VAL A 79 -14.84 -14.34 2.95
CA VAL A 79 -16.29 -14.14 2.90
C VAL A 79 -16.96 -15.48 3.17
N GLN A 80 -17.92 -15.49 4.07
CA GLN A 80 -18.74 -16.65 4.38
C GLN A 80 -20.09 -16.55 3.67
N CYS A 81 -20.57 -17.69 3.16
CA CYS A 81 -21.90 -17.87 2.66
C CYS A 81 -22.69 -18.71 3.68
N THR A 82 -23.84 -18.21 4.13
CA THR A 82 -24.75 -18.93 5.03
C THR A 82 -26.05 -19.27 4.29
N ASN A 83 -26.47 -20.54 4.34
CA ASN A 83 -27.74 -20.96 3.76
C ASN A 83 -28.91 -20.71 4.75
N PRO A 84 -30.17 -20.78 4.31
CA PRO A 84 -31.32 -20.61 5.20
C PRO A 84 -31.43 -21.65 6.33
N GLY A 85 -30.73 -22.78 6.21
CA GLY A 85 -30.64 -23.82 7.25
C GLY A 85 -29.52 -23.58 8.26
N GLY A 86 -28.75 -22.50 8.15
CA GLY A 86 -27.65 -22.16 9.05
C GLY A 86 -26.31 -22.80 8.72
N ASN A 87 -26.18 -23.54 7.60
CA ASN A 87 -24.89 -24.08 7.19
C ASN A 87 -24.02 -22.96 6.62
N VAL A 88 -22.77 -22.90 7.07
CA VAL A 88 -21.77 -21.90 6.67
C VAL A 88 -20.72 -22.57 5.78
N VAL A 89 -20.36 -21.92 4.68
CA VAL A 89 -19.23 -22.30 3.83
C VAL A 89 -18.42 -21.06 3.47
N GLU A 90 -17.12 -21.21 3.27
CA GLU A 90 -16.29 -20.15 2.71
C GLU A 90 -16.64 -19.93 1.23
N ALA A 91 -16.73 -18.67 0.84
CA ALA A 91 -16.97 -18.25 -0.53
C ALA A 91 -15.67 -18.19 -1.31
N HIS A 92 -15.73 -18.49 -2.61
CA HIS A 92 -14.67 -18.05 -3.50
C HIS A 92 -14.75 -16.53 -3.66
N SER A 93 -13.74 -15.80 -3.17
CA SER A 93 -13.65 -14.34 -3.24
C SER A 93 -12.41 -13.91 -4.01
N ASN A 94 -12.54 -12.82 -4.78
CA ASN A 94 -11.40 -12.15 -5.38
C ASN A 94 -10.90 -11.03 -4.46
N PRO A 95 -9.61 -10.64 -4.55
CA PRO A 95 -9.11 -9.45 -3.88
C PRO A 95 -9.88 -8.19 -4.31
N THR A 96 -10.00 -7.25 -3.38
CA THR A 96 -10.63 -5.94 -3.61
C THR A 96 -9.56 -4.85 -3.61
N THR A 97 -9.72 -3.84 -4.45
CA THR A 97 -8.79 -2.70 -4.52
C THR A 97 -9.41 -1.42 -3.97
N SER A 98 -8.63 -0.65 -3.22
CA SER A 98 -8.94 0.74 -2.85
C SER A 98 -7.92 1.65 -3.51
N SER A 99 -8.37 2.70 -4.20
CA SER A 99 -7.46 3.60 -4.91
C SER A 99 -7.84 5.07 -4.77
N LYS A 100 -6.84 5.93 -4.87
CA LYS A 100 -6.98 7.37 -4.87
C LYS A 100 -5.98 7.97 -5.85
N SER A 101 -6.43 8.96 -6.61
CA SER A 101 -5.57 9.74 -7.50
C SER A 101 -5.42 11.17 -6.99
N GLY A 102 -4.36 11.82 -7.47
CA GLY A 102 -4.10 13.22 -7.19
C GLY A 102 -3.34 13.87 -8.35
N SER A 103 -3.15 15.17 -8.25
CA SER A 103 -2.29 15.92 -9.15
C SER A 103 -1.53 16.97 -8.38
N ALA A 104 -0.38 17.36 -8.92
CA ALA A 104 0.44 18.42 -8.37
C ALA A 104 0.90 19.32 -9.52
N ALA A 105 0.72 20.62 -9.34
CA ALA A 105 1.03 21.61 -10.37
C ALA A 105 2.37 22.29 -10.06
N SER A 106 3.16 22.53 -11.12
CA SER A 106 4.35 23.36 -10.97
C SER A 106 3.95 24.83 -10.75
N THR A 107 4.70 25.48 -9.87
CA THR A 107 4.62 26.91 -9.59
C THR A 107 5.60 27.69 -10.48
N LYS A 108 5.47 29.03 -10.50
CA LYS A 108 6.31 29.91 -11.35
C LYS A 108 7.82 29.72 -11.18
N ASN A 109 8.29 29.19 -10.04
CA ASN A 109 9.71 29.01 -9.73
C ASN A 109 10.24 27.60 -10.03
N GLY A 110 9.50 26.78 -10.78
CA GLY A 110 9.93 25.42 -11.10
C GLY A 110 9.91 24.47 -9.90
N CYS A 111 9.04 24.75 -8.93
CA CYS A 111 8.81 23.93 -7.76
C CYS A 111 7.35 23.49 -7.69
N MET A 112 7.09 22.39 -7.01
CA MET A 112 5.79 21.76 -6.88
C MET A 112 5.62 21.23 -5.48
N VAL A 113 4.49 21.57 -4.85
CA VAL A 113 4.07 20.97 -3.58
C VAL A 113 3.15 19.80 -3.89
N VAL A 114 3.49 18.65 -3.33
CA VAL A 114 2.74 17.41 -3.46
C VAL A 114 2.00 17.17 -2.16
N SER A 115 0.67 17.19 -2.23
CA SER A 115 -0.19 16.95 -1.07
C SER A 115 -0.14 15.48 -0.64
N PRO A 116 -0.30 15.18 0.66
CA PRO A 116 -0.44 13.81 1.15
C PRO A 116 -1.59 13.06 0.46
N LEU A 117 -1.44 11.75 0.29
CA LEU A 117 -2.45 10.88 -0.29
C LEU A 117 -2.69 9.67 0.63
N ALA A 118 -3.94 9.27 0.80
CA ALA A 118 -4.29 8.16 1.67
C ALA A 118 -5.48 7.37 1.11
N ILE A 119 -5.49 6.07 1.38
CA ILE A 119 -6.58 5.14 1.09
C ILE A 119 -6.98 4.41 2.37
N SER A 120 -8.25 4.04 2.47
CA SER A 120 -8.78 3.19 3.53
C SER A 120 -9.09 1.80 2.99
N GLN A 121 -9.18 0.84 3.90
CA GLN A 121 -9.74 -0.48 3.62
C GLN A 121 -11.12 -0.37 2.93
N PRO A 122 -11.43 -1.26 1.97
CA PRO A 122 -12.78 -1.43 1.45
C PRO A 122 -13.81 -1.80 2.53
N SER A 123 -15.08 -1.52 2.25
CA SER A 123 -16.19 -1.93 3.10
C SER A 123 -16.47 -3.44 2.96
N ASP A 124 -17.17 -4.02 3.94
CA ASP A 124 -17.59 -5.43 3.86
C ASP A 124 -18.42 -5.71 2.60
N ALA A 125 -19.29 -4.78 2.22
CA ALA A 125 -20.08 -4.85 1.01
C ALA A 125 -19.22 -4.95 -0.27
N ASP A 126 -18.05 -4.31 -0.28
CA ASP A 126 -17.13 -4.40 -1.42
C ASP A 126 -16.54 -5.80 -1.55
N PHE A 127 -16.18 -6.45 -0.44
CA PHE A 127 -15.70 -7.84 -0.43
C PHE A 127 -16.81 -8.83 -0.77
N GLU A 128 -18.02 -8.64 -0.22
CA GLU A 128 -19.18 -9.46 -0.52
C GLU A 128 -19.59 -9.38 -2.00
N ALA A 129 -19.42 -8.22 -2.63
CA ALA A 129 -19.64 -8.04 -4.07
C ALA A 129 -18.65 -8.87 -4.91
N GLN A 130 -17.43 -9.11 -4.43
CA GLN A 130 -16.42 -9.96 -5.09
C GLN A 130 -16.56 -11.45 -4.80
N ALA A 131 -17.41 -11.85 -3.85
CA ALA A 131 -17.61 -13.23 -3.46
C ALA A 131 -18.69 -13.94 -4.29
N THR A 132 -18.53 -15.23 -4.55
CA THR A 132 -19.56 -16.07 -5.19
C THR A 132 -20.04 -17.15 -4.23
N CYS A 133 -21.35 -17.15 -3.92
CA CYS A 133 -21.99 -18.21 -3.14
C CYS A 133 -22.58 -19.29 -4.04
N PRO A 134 -22.85 -20.51 -3.52
CA PRO A 134 -23.36 -21.63 -4.31
C PRO A 134 -24.65 -21.35 -5.09
N ASN A 135 -25.54 -20.50 -4.57
CA ASN A 135 -26.70 -19.96 -5.28
C ASN A 135 -27.25 -18.71 -4.58
N GLY A 136 -28.22 -18.03 -5.21
CA GLY A 136 -28.80 -16.76 -4.72
C GLY A 136 -29.67 -16.84 -3.46
N LYS A 137 -29.83 -18.01 -2.83
CA LYS A 137 -30.52 -18.14 -1.53
C LYS A 137 -29.57 -18.04 -0.32
N TRP A 138 -28.28 -17.96 -0.55
CA TRP A 138 -27.27 -17.83 0.50
C TRP A 138 -27.01 -16.36 0.81
N SER A 139 -26.90 -16.01 2.08
CA SER A 139 -26.44 -14.69 2.52
C SER A 139 -24.91 -14.65 2.58
N LYS A 140 -24.33 -13.49 2.30
CA LYS A 140 -22.89 -13.24 2.40
C LYS A 140 -22.58 -12.45 3.66
N SER A 141 -21.40 -12.66 4.22
CA SER A 141 -20.85 -11.84 5.30
C SER A 141 -19.33 -11.97 5.32
N VAL A 142 -18.61 -10.88 5.52
CA VAL A 142 -17.17 -10.92 5.78
C VAL A 142 -16.90 -11.55 7.16
N GLU A 143 -15.96 -12.49 7.22
CA GLU A 143 -15.52 -13.07 8.48
C GLU A 143 -14.67 -12.07 9.27
N SER A 144 -15.01 -11.88 10.54
CA SER A 144 -14.35 -10.90 11.40
C SER A 144 -12.84 -11.15 11.50
N ASN A 145 -12.04 -10.08 11.46
CA ASN A 145 -10.58 -10.10 11.56
C ASN A 145 -9.85 -10.85 10.42
N THR A 146 -10.51 -11.11 9.29
CA THR A 146 -9.87 -11.72 8.12
C THR A 146 -9.44 -10.72 7.06
N VAL A 147 -9.84 -9.45 7.20
CA VAL A 147 -9.41 -8.42 6.26
C VAL A 147 -7.92 -8.15 6.44
N ALA A 148 -7.20 -8.19 5.33
CA ALA A 148 -5.77 -7.92 5.28
C ALA A 148 -5.43 -7.07 4.06
N LEU A 149 -4.46 -6.18 4.21
CA LEU A 149 -3.85 -5.44 3.11
C LEU A 149 -2.68 -6.28 2.59
N SER A 150 -2.76 -6.74 1.34
CA SER A 150 -1.75 -7.59 0.71
C SER A 150 -0.58 -6.80 0.13
N GLY A 151 -0.79 -5.53 -0.19
CA GLY A 151 0.18 -4.73 -0.94
C GLY A 151 -0.40 -3.37 -1.30
N PHE A 152 0.44 -2.34 -1.40
CA PHE A 152 0.09 -1.09 -2.06
C PHE A 152 1.15 -0.68 -3.07
N THR A 153 0.74 0.20 -3.98
CA THR A 153 1.63 0.89 -4.91
C THR A 153 1.21 2.36 -4.98
N TYR A 154 2.16 3.23 -4.68
CA TYR A 154 2.09 4.66 -4.93
C TYR A 154 2.98 5.00 -6.11
N THR A 155 2.48 5.81 -7.04
CA THR A 155 3.25 6.34 -8.16
C THR A 155 3.08 7.85 -8.28
N PHE A 156 4.16 8.50 -8.68
CA PHE A 156 4.19 9.91 -9.07
C PHE A 156 4.81 9.99 -10.46
N THR A 157 4.05 10.52 -11.43
CA THR A 157 4.46 10.58 -12.84
C THR A 157 4.34 12.01 -13.34
N PHE A 158 5.42 12.53 -13.90
CA PHE A 158 5.40 13.85 -14.52
C PHE A 158 4.57 13.85 -15.82
N ALA A 159 3.85 14.93 -16.07
CA ALA A 159 3.12 15.13 -17.32
C ALA A 159 4.09 15.12 -18.50
N GLY A 160 3.72 14.42 -19.58
CA GLY A 160 4.59 14.24 -20.75
C GLY A 160 5.53 13.03 -20.65
N PHE A 161 5.60 12.36 -19.50
CA PHE A 161 6.26 11.05 -19.34
C PHE A 161 5.21 9.93 -19.43
N PRO A 162 5.56 8.75 -19.98
CA PRO A 162 4.62 7.63 -20.07
C PRO A 162 4.28 7.08 -18.69
N SER A 163 3.09 6.50 -18.52
CA SER A 163 2.63 5.92 -17.25
C SER A 163 3.52 4.77 -16.75
N THR A 164 4.25 4.11 -17.65
CA THR A 164 5.25 3.08 -17.33
C THR A 164 6.59 3.64 -16.85
N CYS A 165 6.72 4.98 -16.77
CA CYS A 165 7.92 5.69 -16.32
C CYS A 165 7.54 6.62 -15.15
N PRO A 166 7.17 6.08 -13.98
CA PRO A 166 6.98 6.88 -12.77
C PRO A 166 8.32 7.42 -12.26
N TYR A 167 8.37 8.70 -11.88
CA TYR A 167 9.56 9.27 -11.24
C TYR A 167 9.75 8.72 -9.83
N ILE A 168 8.66 8.57 -9.08
CA ILE A 168 8.68 7.94 -7.74
C ILE A 168 7.71 6.77 -7.76
N THR A 169 8.19 5.61 -7.32
CA THR A 169 7.37 4.45 -7.00
C THR A 169 7.62 4.08 -5.54
N ILE A 170 6.55 3.97 -4.75
CA ILE A 170 6.63 3.45 -3.39
C ILE A 170 5.73 2.22 -3.30
N THR A 171 6.29 1.11 -2.86
CA THR A 171 5.55 -0.13 -2.62
C THR A 171 5.81 -0.62 -1.21
N GLY A 172 4.94 -1.49 -0.75
CA GLY A 172 5.12 -2.21 0.51
C GLY A 172 3.83 -2.89 0.91
N CYS A 173 3.90 -3.57 2.05
CA CYS A 173 2.88 -4.05 3.00
C CYS A 173 3.43 -5.30 3.67
#